data_AF-A0A0F9MAX0-F1
#
_entry.id   AF-A0A0F9MAX0-F1
#
_cell.length_a   1.000
_cell.length_b   1.000
_cell.length_c   1.000
_cell.angle_alpha   90.00
_cell.angle_beta   90.00
_cell.angle_gamma   90.00
#
_symmetry.space_group_name_H-M   'P 1'
#
loop_
_entity.id
_entity.type
_entity.pdbx_description
1 polymer ?
#
loop_
_entity_poly.entity_id
_entity_poly.type
_entity_poly.pdbx_seq_one_letter_code
_entity_poly.pdbx_strand_id
1 'polypeptide(L)'
;MLCVIVCPNDAFHENIEPEGQIDLIEFPTIGKFYKIDLDKCIEDKKIEICKLCLDVRKRNNIEEYYRIAKECPVKCFQIDSPIQGEVIIKKNMLHKCDPQGCKACVNICPTRSFFIPEKAEDVKKFGKIACNEDECFYCGACENSCPDDLIRVERREIEIINPKQISNYPWIQGWIKNIKKILKERLISGKEPIEIPIIEEEVKKVKEKIEEDIPQLTEEDRKKLVELNEKVQSFLKSSKIRYWIKDQKTGKIRKELNKILNQNK
;
A
#
# COMPACT_ATOMS: atom_id res chain seq x y z
N MET A 1 -17.08 23.95 -0.47
CA MET A 1 -16.28 22.96 0.28
C MET A 1 -16.62 21.53 -0.17
N LEU A 2 -16.58 21.24 -1.48
CA LEU A 2 -16.96 19.92 -2.00
C LEU A 2 -16.00 18.81 -1.55
N CYS A 3 -14.72 19.14 -1.34
CA CYS A 3 -13.68 18.19 -0.95
C CYS A 3 -14.02 17.38 0.31
N VAL A 4 -14.68 18.02 1.28
CA VAL A 4 -15.13 17.40 2.53
C VAL A 4 -16.23 16.36 2.29
N ILE A 5 -17.10 16.64 1.32
CA ILE A 5 -18.26 15.82 0.97
C ILE A 5 -17.87 14.61 0.10
N VAL A 6 -16.89 14.79 -0.78
CA VAL A 6 -16.49 13.76 -1.77
C VAL A 6 -15.26 12.96 -1.36
N CYS A 7 -14.67 13.22 -0.18
CA CYS A 7 -13.44 12.56 0.23
C CYS A 7 -13.66 11.04 0.40
N PRO A 8 -12.92 10.18 -0.30
CA PRO A 8 -13.07 8.73 -0.19
C PRO A 8 -12.33 8.12 1.01
N ASN A 9 -11.55 8.93 1.74
CA ASN A 9 -10.75 8.49 2.90
C ASN A 9 -11.09 9.27 4.17
N ASP A 10 -12.23 9.96 4.18
CA ASP A 10 -12.66 10.75 5.31
C ASP A 10 -11.60 11.74 5.88
N ALA A 11 -10.78 12.33 5.00
CA ALA A 11 -9.62 13.13 5.39
C ALA A 11 -9.97 14.47 6.06
N PHE A 12 -11.25 14.84 6.12
CA PHE A 12 -11.74 16.09 6.67
C PHE A 12 -12.71 15.81 7.81
N HIS A 13 -12.43 16.28 9.02
CA HIS A 13 -13.22 15.95 10.20
C HIS A 13 -14.54 16.74 10.34
N GLU A 14 -14.74 17.77 9.52
CA GLU A 14 -15.95 18.60 9.54
C GLU A 14 -17.06 17.97 8.68
N ASN A 15 -18.30 17.94 9.16
CA ASN A 15 -19.45 17.58 8.33
C ASN A 15 -20.07 18.87 7.81
N ILE A 16 -20.05 19.05 6.50
CA ILE A 16 -20.67 20.20 5.84
C ILE A 16 -21.86 19.69 5.05
N GLU A 17 -23.06 20.00 5.50
CA GLU A 17 -24.25 19.86 4.69
C GLU A 17 -24.36 21.10 3.79
N PRO A 18 -24.35 20.95 2.46
CA PRO A 18 -24.45 22.10 1.58
C PRO A 18 -25.84 22.74 1.71
N GLU A 19 -25.91 23.95 2.25
CA GLU A 19 -27.15 24.72 2.30
C GLU A 19 -27.62 25.07 0.87
N GLY A 20 -28.70 24.43 0.42
CA GLY A 20 -29.64 24.96 -0.57
C GLY A 20 -29.24 25.00 -2.06
N GLN A 21 -28.15 24.38 -2.53
CA GLN A 21 -27.80 24.45 -3.97
C GLN A 21 -27.33 23.15 -4.64
N ILE A 22 -26.90 22.13 -3.91
CA ILE A 22 -26.39 20.89 -4.51
C ILE A 22 -26.98 19.69 -3.76
N ASP A 23 -27.95 19.02 -4.38
CA ASP A 23 -28.39 17.70 -3.95
C ASP A 23 -27.52 16.64 -4.64
N LEU A 24 -26.68 15.96 -3.87
CA LEU A 24 -25.77 14.92 -4.40
C LEU A 24 -26.54 13.74 -5.03
N ILE A 25 -27.81 13.56 -4.69
CA ILE A 25 -28.67 12.51 -5.25
C ILE A 25 -28.98 12.78 -6.74
N GLU A 26 -28.80 14.02 -7.22
CA GLU A 26 -28.98 14.42 -8.61
C GLU A 26 -27.75 14.12 -9.50
N PHE A 27 -26.62 13.72 -8.92
CA PHE A 27 -25.38 13.48 -9.66
C PHE A 27 -25.11 11.99 -9.86
N PRO A 28 -24.62 11.57 -11.05
CA PRO A 28 -24.10 10.23 -11.25
C PRO A 28 -22.94 9.96 -10.29
N THR A 29 -22.98 8.83 -9.61
CA THR A 29 -21.93 8.40 -8.67
C THR A 29 -21.31 7.10 -9.12
N ILE A 30 -20.07 6.86 -8.71
CA ILE A 30 -19.45 5.54 -8.83
C ILE A 30 -20.12 4.62 -7.80
N GLY A 31 -20.26 3.33 -8.10
CA GLY A 31 -20.74 2.34 -7.12
C GLY A 31 -19.93 2.34 -5.81
N LYS A 32 -20.46 1.67 -4.79
CA LYS A 32 -19.76 1.53 -3.51
C LYS A 32 -18.59 0.56 -3.66
N PHE A 33 -17.52 0.82 -2.93
CA PHE A 33 -16.33 -0.05 -2.88
C PHE A 33 -16.49 -1.20 -1.86
N TYR A 34 -17.72 -1.54 -1.51
CA TYR A 34 -18.04 -2.63 -0.60
C TYR A 34 -19.48 -3.08 -0.84
N LYS A 35 -19.75 -4.32 -0.45
CA LYS A 35 -21.09 -4.92 -0.37
C LYS A 35 -21.40 -5.31 1.07
N ILE A 36 -22.66 -5.13 1.46
CA ILE A 36 -23.14 -5.57 2.77
C ILE A 36 -24.35 -6.47 2.57
N ASP A 37 -24.26 -7.67 3.12
CA ASP A 37 -25.39 -8.57 3.28
C ASP A 37 -26.23 -8.07 4.47
N LEU A 38 -27.28 -7.31 4.18
CA LEU A 38 -28.15 -6.72 5.20
C LEU A 38 -28.96 -7.78 5.96
N ASP A 39 -29.22 -8.95 5.38
CA ASP A 39 -29.95 -10.04 6.03
C ASP A 39 -29.13 -10.66 7.17
N LYS A 40 -27.81 -10.65 7.04
CA LYS A 40 -26.88 -11.07 8.10
C LYS A 40 -26.52 -9.96 9.08
N CYS A 41 -26.78 -8.69 8.74
CA CYS A 41 -26.25 -7.56 9.48
C CYS A 41 -27.01 -7.35 10.80
N ILE A 42 -26.29 -7.27 11.91
CA ILE A 42 -26.88 -7.08 13.25
C ILE A 42 -26.95 -5.62 13.70
N GLU A 43 -26.18 -4.74 13.06
CA GLU A 43 -26.08 -3.30 13.39
C GLU A 43 -25.94 -2.97 14.89
N ASP A 44 -25.24 -3.81 15.65
CA ASP A 44 -25.13 -3.65 17.10
C ASP A 44 -24.15 -2.51 17.47
N LYS A 45 -24.71 -1.37 17.89
CA LYS A 45 -23.93 -0.21 18.35
C LYS A 45 -23.09 -0.48 19.61
N LYS A 46 -23.27 -1.61 20.31
CA LYS A 46 -22.40 -1.98 21.43
C LYS A 46 -21.05 -2.52 20.94
N ILE A 47 -21.01 -3.11 19.74
CA ILE A 47 -19.80 -3.67 19.15
C ILE A 47 -19.03 -2.55 18.43
N GLU A 48 -17.75 -2.40 18.76
CA GLU A 48 -16.87 -1.37 18.19
C GLU A 48 -16.79 -1.45 16.66
N ILE A 49 -16.62 -2.65 16.09
CA ILE A 49 -16.52 -2.82 14.63
C ILE A 49 -17.83 -2.48 13.90
N CYS A 50 -18.98 -2.69 14.56
CA CYS A 50 -20.27 -2.34 13.99
C CYS A 50 -20.48 -0.82 14.00
N LYS A 51 -20.05 -0.11 15.06
CA LYS A 51 -19.99 1.36 15.07
C LYS A 51 -19.11 1.88 13.93
N LEU A 52 -17.89 1.35 13.83
CA LEU A 52 -16.96 1.71 12.76
C LEU A 52 -17.57 1.48 11.37
N CYS A 53 -18.21 0.33 11.16
CA CYS A 53 -18.89 0.02 9.90
C CYS A 53 -20.01 1.02 9.60
N LEU A 54 -20.82 1.41 10.59
CA LEU A 54 -21.87 2.42 10.41
C LEU A 54 -21.31 3.81 10.07
N ASP A 55 -20.17 4.19 10.65
CA ASP A 55 -19.52 5.46 10.36
C ASP A 55 -18.89 5.46 8.95
N VAL A 56 -18.21 4.37 8.59
CA VAL A 56 -17.67 4.16 7.24
C VAL A 56 -18.75 4.23 6.17
N ARG A 57 -19.95 3.70 6.44
CA ARG A 57 -21.09 3.80 5.51
C ARG A 57 -21.52 5.24 5.22
N LYS A 58 -21.35 6.14 6.19
CA LYS A 58 -21.72 7.55 6.07
C LYS A 58 -20.64 8.38 5.40
N ARG A 59 -19.39 8.25 5.86
CA ARG A 59 -18.29 9.17 5.52
C ARG A 59 -17.28 8.61 4.52
N ASN A 60 -17.40 7.33 4.18
CA ASN A 60 -16.49 6.62 3.30
C ASN A 60 -15.01 6.73 3.73
N ASN A 61 -14.56 5.79 4.58
CA ASN A 61 -13.16 5.64 4.94
C ASN A 61 -12.66 4.27 4.48
N ILE A 62 -11.95 4.26 3.35
CA ILE A 62 -11.48 3.04 2.68
C ILE A 62 -10.44 2.26 3.51
N GLU A 63 -9.58 2.93 4.28
CA GLU A 63 -8.53 2.26 5.08
C GLU A 63 -9.12 1.29 6.11
N GLU A 64 -10.33 1.56 6.58
CA GLU A 64 -11.01 0.72 7.59
C GLU A 64 -11.73 -0.49 6.99
N TYR A 65 -11.89 -0.56 5.68
CA TYR A 65 -12.66 -1.64 5.04
C TYR A 65 -12.05 -3.01 5.32
N TYR A 66 -10.73 -3.11 5.25
CA TYR A 66 -10.02 -4.36 5.56
C TYR A 66 -10.27 -4.80 7.00
N ARG A 67 -10.22 -3.86 7.95
CA ARG A 67 -10.49 -4.14 9.36
C ARG A 67 -11.92 -4.62 9.55
N ILE A 68 -12.90 -3.94 8.95
CA ILE A 68 -14.31 -4.32 9.01
C ILE A 68 -14.55 -5.70 8.40
N ALA A 69 -14.04 -5.96 7.19
CA ALA A 69 -14.20 -7.25 6.51
C ALA A 69 -13.64 -8.41 7.35
N LYS A 70 -12.52 -8.18 8.04
CA LYS A 70 -11.86 -9.20 8.87
C LYS A 70 -12.50 -9.41 10.24
N GLU A 71 -12.90 -8.34 10.91
CA GLU A 71 -13.37 -8.36 12.31
C GLU A 71 -14.91 -8.42 12.43
N CYS A 72 -15.65 -8.31 11.32
CA CYS A 72 -17.11 -8.41 11.33
C CYS A 72 -17.57 -9.76 11.92
N PRO A 73 -18.37 -9.76 13.00
CA PRO A 73 -18.76 -11.00 13.70
C PRO A 73 -19.62 -11.93 12.83
N VAL A 74 -20.38 -11.36 11.91
CA VAL A 74 -21.33 -12.06 11.03
C VAL A 74 -20.86 -12.14 9.58
N LYS A 75 -19.64 -11.64 9.29
CA LYS A 75 -19.05 -11.61 7.94
C LYS A 75 -20.00 -11.07 6.85
N CYS A 76 -20.79 -10.06 7.19
CA CYS A 76 -21.75 -9.46 6.26
C CYS A 76 -21.11 -8.41 5.33
N PHE A 77 -19.94 -7.88 5.70
CA PHE A 77 -19.24 -6.85 4.94
C PHE A 77 -18.17 -7.49 4.06
N GLN A 78 -18.17 -7.14 2.78
CA GLN A 78 -17.18 -7.59 1.80
C GLN A 78 -16.66 -6.38 1.03
N ILE A 79 -15.34 -6.38 0.83
CA ILE A 79 -14.68 -5.46 -0.08
C ILE A 79 -15.12 -5.84 -1.50
N ASP A 80 -15.53 -4.85 -2.29
CA ASP A 80 -16.03 -5.06 -3.65
C ASP A 80 -15.65 -3.87 -4.52
N SER A 81 -15.40 -4.06 -5.81
CA SER A 81 -15.05 -2.93 -6.68
C SER A 81 -16.16 -2.66 -7.70
N PRO A 82 -16.62 -1.40 -7.82
CA PRO A 82 -17.43 -0.97 -8.96
C PRO A 82 -16.57 -0.84 -10.23
N ILE A 83 -15.25 -0.99 -10.12
CA ILE A 83 -14.31 -0.94 -11.25
C ILE A 83 -13.97 -2.38 -11.61
N GLN A 84 -14.18 -2.74 -12.88
CA GLN A 84 -13.68 -4.00 -13.41
C GLN A 84 -12.28 -3.78 -13.96
N GLY A 85 -11.33 -4.61 -13.51
CA GLY A 85 -9.94 -4.48 -13.89
C GLY A 85 -9.17 -5.77 -13.73
N GLU A 86 -7.85 -5.65 -13.88
CA GLU A 86 -6.90 -6.71 -13.53
C GLU A 86 -5.58 -6.11 -13.05
N VAL A 87 -4.89 -6.85 -12.18
CA VAL A 87 -3.56 -6.49 -11.70
C VAL A 87 -2.52 -7.39 -12.36
N ILE A 88 -1.66 -6.80 -13.18
CA ILE A 88 -0.60 -7.50 -13.90
C ILE A 88 0.73 -7.26 -13.18
N ILE A 89 1.36 -8.34 -12.72
CA ILE A 89 2.71 -8.31 -12.15
C ILE A 89 3.68 -8.84 -13.21
N LYS A 90 4.65 -8.02 -13.64
CA LYS A 90 5.66 -8.34 -14.66
C LYS A 90 6.65 -9.39 -14.15
N LYS A 91 6.29 -10.67 -14.27
CA LYS A 91 7.07 -11.81 -13.72
C LYS A 91 8.53 -11.87 -14.20
N ASN A 92 8.79 -11.48 -15.45
CA ASN A 92 10.14 -11.43 -16.03
C ASN A 92 11.06 -10.40 -15.33
N MET A 93 10.50 -9.34 -14.75
CA MET A 93 11.25 -8.29 -14.06
C MET A 93 11.29 -8.46 -12.54
N LEU A 94 10.68 -9.53 -12.02
CA LEU A 94 10.53 -9.78 -10.58
C LEU A 94 11.88 -9.93 -9.84
N HIS A 95 12.98 -10.15 -10.57
CA HIS A 95 14.32 -10.12 -10.01
C HIS A 95 14.66 -8.77 -9.35
N LYS A 96 14.13 -7.64 -9.87
CA LYS A 96 14.31 -6.30 -9.30
C LYS A 96 13.50 -6.04 -8.02
N CYS A 97 12.43 -6.81 -7.80
CA CYS A 97 11.60 -6.65 -6.62
C CYS A 97 12.35 -7.08 -5.34
N ASP A 98 12.42 -6.16 -4.37
CA ASP A 98 12.81 -6.45 -2.99
C ASP A 98 11.58 -6.42 -2.06
N PRO A 99 10.92 -7.57 -1.83
CA PRO A 99 9.76 -7.65 -0.92
C PRO A 99 10.14 -7.52 0.55
N GLN A 100 11.42 -7.62 0.94
CA GLN A 100 11.82 -7.53 2.34
C GLN A 100 12.17 -6.08 2.73
N GLY A 101 12.79 -5.33 1.82
CA GLY A 101 13.11 -3.92 2.02
C GLY A 101 12.01 -2.96 1.57
N CYS A 102 11.64 -2.97 0.29
CA CYS A 102 10.81 -1.90 -0.30
C CYS A 102 9.37 -1.89 0.22
N LYS A 103 8.63 -3.00 0.07
CA LYS A 103 7.23 -3.17 0.52
C LYS A 103 6.23 -2.06 0.11
N ALA A 104 6.58 -1.19 -0.84
CA ALA A 104 5.77 -0.02 -1.20
C ALA A 104 4.34 -0.41 -1.61
N CYS A 105 4.18 -1.42 -2.46
CA CYS A 105 2.88 -1.91 -2.91
C CYS A 105 1.99 -2.46 -1.76
N VAL A 106 2.60 -3.07 -0.73
CA VAL A 106 1.87 -3.60 0.43
C VAL A 106 1.44 -2.45 1.34
N ASN A 107 2.34 -1.51 1.62
CA ASN A 107 2.10 -0.41 2.54
C ASN A 107 1.12 0.63 1.99
N ILE A 108 1.16 0.89 0.67
CA ILE A 108 0.29 1.89 0.04
C ILE A 108 -1.12 1.34 -0.24
N CYS A 109 -1.32 0.02 -0.19
CA CYS A 109 -2.60 -0.58 -0.55
C CYS A 109 -3.60 -0.38 0.61
N PRO A 110 -4.65 0.45 0.41
CA PRO A 110 -5.50 0.83 1.53
C PRO A 110 -6.41 -0.33 1.98
N THR A 111 -6.75 -1.24 1.07
CA THR A 111 -7.50 -2.47 1.33
C THR A 111 -6.60 -3.64 1.72
N ARG A 112 -5.28 -3.46 1.77
CA ARG A 112 -4.28 -4.52 2.06
C ARG A 112 -4.39 -5.76 1.18
N SER A 113 -4.82 -5.59 -0.08
CA SER A 113 -4.95 -6.67 -1.06
C SER A 113 -3.59 -7.21 -1.52
N PHE A 114 -2.54 -6.39 -1.48
CA PHE A 114 -1.18 -6.83 -1.79
C PHE A 114 -0.52 -7.50 -0.59
N PHE A 115 0.12 -8.65 -0.84
CA PHE A 115 0.82 -9.40 0.20
C PHE A 115 2.11 -10.06 -0.33
N ILE A 116 2.96 -10.46 0.61
CA ILE A 116 4.19 -11.20 0.33
C ILE A 116 3.93 -12.67 0.68
N PRO A 117 4.00 -13.60 -0.29
CA PRO A 117 3.87 -15.02 -0.01
C PRO A 117 4.91 -15.52 1.01
N GLU A 118 4.46 -16.19 2.07
CA GLU A 118 5.34 -16.72 3.12
C GLU A 118 5.54 -18.24 3.01
N LYS A 119 4.52 -18.97 2.54
CA LYS A 119 4.55 -20.43 2.39
C LYS A 119 5.25 -20.82 1.09
N ALA A 120 5.97 -21.94 1.10
CA ALA A 120 6.69 -22.43 -0.07
C ALA A 120 5.77 -22.66 -1.29
N GLU A 121 4.55 -23.14 -1.05
CA GLU A 121 3.52 -23.34 -2.08
C GLU A 121 3.08 -22.01 -2.72
N ASP A 122 2.82 -20.99 -1.90
CA ASP A 122 2.41 -19.67 -2.36
C ASP A 122 3.55 -18.96 -3.09
N VAL A 123 4.79 -19.11 -2.62
CA VAL A 123 5.98 -18.57 -3.32
C VAL A 123 6.14 -19.23 -4.68
N LYS A 124 5.88 -20.54 -4.80
CA LYS A 124 5.92 -21.26 -6.08
C LYS A 124 4.79 -20.81 -7.02
N LYS A 125 3.60 -20.55 -6.49
CA LYS A 125 2.42 -20.14 -7.26
C LYS A 125 2.48 -18.68 -7.72
N PHE A 126 2.81 -17.76 -6.83
CA PHE A 126 2.71 -16.32 -7.04
C PHE A 126 4.06 -15.63 -7.22
N GLY A 127 5.15 -16.18 -6.68
CA GLY A 127 6.48 -15.58 -6.71
C GLY A 127 6.80 -14.77 -5.46
N LYS A 128 7.34 -13.56 -5.65
CA LYS A 128 7.81 -12.68 -4.56
C LYS A 128 6.71 -11.82 -3.92
N ILE A 129 5.70 -11.44 -4.71
CA ILE A 129 4.57 -10.60 -4.29
C ILE A 129 3.31 -11.08 -5.01
N ALA A 130 2.16 -10.85 -4.41
CA ALA A 130 0.85 -11.23 -4.96
C ALA A 130 -0.21 -10.17 -4.60
N CYS A 131 -1.29 -10.14 -5.38
CA CYS A 131 -2.46 -9.32 -5.13
C CYS A 131 -3.69 -10.23 -5.01
N ASN A 132 -4.46 -10.08 -3.94
CA ASN A 132 -5.80 -10.65 -3.82
C ASN A 132 -6.78 -9.76 -4.59
N GLU A 133 -7.13 -10.14 -5.82
CA GLU A 133 -8.00 -9.32 -6.67
C GLU A 133 -9.44 -9.23 -6.14
N ASP A 134 -9.91 -10.21 -5.36
CA ASP A 134 -11.23 -10.18 -4.73
C ASP A 134 -11.38 -9.03 -3.72
N GLU A 135 -10.26 -8.55 -3.18
CA GLU A 135 -10.21 -7.42 -2.24
C GLU A 135 -9.61 -6.15 -2.89
N CYS A 136 -9.42 -6.13 -4.21
CA CYS A 136 -8.74 -5.04 -4.91
C CYS A 136 -9.72 -4.05 -5.55
N PHE A 137 -9.47 -2.75 -5.39
CA PHE A 137 -10.27 -1.70 -6.04
C PHE A 137 -9.73 -1.22 -7.38
N TYR A 138 -8.62 -1.79 -7.84
CA TYR A 138 -7.93 -1.32 -9.03
C TYR A 138 -7.61 0.19 -8.96
N CYS A 139 -7.33 0.75 -7.78
CA CYS A 139 -7.08 2.18 -7.60
C CYS A 139 -5.77 2.69 -8.25
N GLY A 140 -4.82 1.79 -8.47
CA GLY A 140 -3.51 2.08 -9.11
C GLY A 140 -2.44 2.61 -8.15
N ALA A 141 -2.71 2.67 -6.84
CA ALA A 141 -1.71 3.13 -5.87
C ALA A 141 -0.44 2.25 -5.88
N CYS A 142 -0.62 0.93 -5.96
CA CYS A 142 0.47 -0.05 -6.04
C CYS A 142 1.32 0.13 -7.32
N GLU A 143 0.68 0.33 -8.47
CA GLU A 143 1.33 0.67 -9.73
C GLU A 143 2.17 1.93 -9.58
N ASN A 144 1.60 3.03 -9.09
CA ASN A 144 2.32 4.30 -8.91
C ASN A 144 3.46 4.23 -7.89
N SER A 145 3.31 3.40 -6.85
CA SER A 145 4.32 3.26 -5.79
C SER A 145 5.53 2.43 -6.19
N CYS A 146 5.45 1.65 -7.27
CA CYS A 146 6.50 0.71 -7.63
C CYS A 146 7.64 1.44 -8.39
N PRO A 147 8.85 1.55 -7.81
CA PRO A 147 9.96 2.27 -8.44
C PRO A 147 10.49 1.58 -9.71
N ASP A 148 10.35 0.25 -9.76
CA ASP A 148 10.79 -0.58 -10.89
C ASP A 148 9.69 -0.84 -11.94
N ASP A 149 8.53 -0.19 -11.78
CA ASP A 149 7.37 -0.34 -12.68
C ASP A 149 6.93 -1.80 -12.92
N LEU A 150 6.94 -2.61 -11.86
CA LEU A 150 6.65 -4.05 -11.93
C LEU A 150 5.15 -4.37 -11.94
N ILE A 151 4.32 -3.42 -11.52
CA ILE A 151 2.88 -3.59 -11.32
C ILE A 151 2.15 -2.70 -12.30
N ARG A 152 1.22 -3.26 -13.07
CA ARG A 152 0.29 -2.54 -13.93
C ARG A 152 -1.13 -2.81 -13.47
N VAL A 153 -1.95 -1.77 -13.41
CA VAL A 153 -3.38 -1.91 -13.06
C VAL A 153 -4.23 -1.50 -14.25
N GLU A 154 -4.81 -2.49 -14.92
CA GLU A 154 -5.69 -2.25 -16.06
C GLU A 154 -7.14 -2.11 -15.58
N ARG A 155 -7.84 -1.09 -16.05
CA ARG A 155 -9.26 -0.84 -15.77
C ARG A 155 -10.03 -0.93 -17.07
N ARG A 156 -11.06 -1.77 -17.11
CA ARG A 156 -11.89 -2.00 -18.31
C ARG A 156 -13.20 -1.22 -18.24
N GLU A 157 -13.90 -1.36 -17.12
CA GLU A 157 -15.24 -0.79 -16.96
C GLU A 157 -15.44 -0.22 -15.56
N ILE A 158 -16.44 0.65 -15.42
CA ILE A 158 -16.89 1.18 -14.13
C ILE A 158 -18.41 1.19 -14.08
N GLU A 159 -18.95 0.75 -12.96
CA GLU A 159 -20.35 0.89 -12.63
C GLU A 159 -20.64 2.33 -12.20
N ILE A 160 -21.50 3.01 -12.96
CA ILE A 160 -21.99 4.35 -12.65
C ILE A 160 -23.46 4.24 -12.28
N ILE A 161 -23.78 4.64 -11.06
CA ILE A 161 -25.13 4.73 -10.54
C ILE A 161 -25.71 6.08 -10.96
N ASN A 162 -26.77 6.04 -11.76
CA ASN A 162 -27.49 7.24 -12.18
C ASN A 162 -28.39 7.78 -11.05
N PRO A 163 -28.67 9.09 -11.03
CA PRO A 163 -29.59 9.69 -10.07
C PRO A 163 -31.00 9.07 -10.17
N LYS A 164 -31.70 8.95 -9.03
CA LYS A 164 -33.06 8.35 -8.96
C LYS A 164 -34.10 9.17 -9.72
N GLN A 165 -33.91 10.50 -9.77
CA GLN A 165 -34.68 11.39 -10.63
C GLN A 165 -33.83 11.68 -11.86
N ILE A 166 -34.11 10.97 -12.96
CA ILE A 166 -33.57 11.33 -14.26
C ILE A 166 -34.38 12.54 -14.76
N SER A 167 -34.26 13.68 -14.10
CA SER A 167 -34.46 14.94 -14.78
C SER A 167 -33.43 15.00 -15.91
N ASN A 168 -33.83 15.52 -17.06
CA ASN A 168 -33.03 15.50 -18.29
C ASN A 168 -31.91 16.57 -18.21
N TYR A 169 -31.15 16.55 -17.12
CA TYR A 169 -30.12 17.52 -16.83
C TYR A 169 -28.96 17.38 -17.84
N PRO A 170 -28.63 18.43 -18.61
CA PRO A 170 -27.62 18.35 -19.67
C PRO A 170 -26.23 17.91 -19.20
N TRP A 171 -25.89 18.14 -17.92
CA TRP A 171 -24.59 17.80 -17.37
C TRP A 171 -24.40 16.31 -17.12
N ILE A 172 -25.46 15.50 -16.94
CA ILE A 172 -25.36 14.06 -16.65
C ILE A 172 -24.47 13.35 -17.68
N GLN A 173 -24.70 13.61 -18.97
CA GLN A 173 -23.92 13.01 -20.05
C GLN A 173 -22.46 13.47 -20.04
N GLY A 174 -22.22 14.75 -19.71
CA GLY A 174 -20.87 15.30 -19.53
C GLY A 174 -20.13 14.64 -18.37
N TRP A 175 -20.80 14.47 -17.23
CA TRP A 175 -20.26 13.78 -16.05
C TRP A 175 -19.93 12.33 -16.34
N ILE A 176 -20.86 11.57 -16.92
CA ILE A 176 -20.63 10.16 -17.31
C ILE A 176 -19.44 10.08 -18.30
N LYS A 177 -19.39 10.97 -19.29
CA LYS A 177 -18.28 11.02 -20.24
C LYS A 177 -16.95 11.30 -19.55
N ASN A 178 -16.92 12.24 -18.59
CA ASN A 178 -15.71 12.57 -17.83
C ASN A 178 -15.25 11.43 -16.92
N ILE A 179 -16.16 10.79 -16.19
CA ILE A 179 -15.86 9.61 -15.35
C ILE A 179 -15.24 8.51 -16.23
N LYS A 180 -15.86 8.21 -17.38
CA LYS A 180 -15.34 7.22 -18.34
C LYS A 180 -14.01 7.65 -18.98
N LYS A 181 -13.79 8.95 -19.16
CA LYS A 181 -12.55 9.50 -19.75
C LYS A 181 -11.37 9.37 -18.79
N ILE A 182 -11.55 9.63 -17.50
CA ILE A 182 -10.53 9.43 -16.45
C ILE A 182 -10.00 7.99 -16.45
N LEU A 183 -10.86 7.02 -16.74
CA LEU A 183 -10.47 5.61 -16.86
C LEU A 183 -9.61 5.33 -18.10
N LYS A 184 -9.93 5.97 -19.23
CA LYS A 184 -9.24 5.75 -20.51
C LYS A 184 -7.89 6.46 -20.60
N GLU A 185 -7.77 7.67 -20.09
CA GLU A 185 -6.53 8.45 -20.24
C GLU A 185 -5.34 7.81 -19.52
N ARG A 186 -5.54 7.21 -18.34
CA ARG A 186 -4.48 6.47 -17.63
C ARG A 186 -4.00 5.20 -18.35
N LEU A 187 -4.77 4.64 -19.28
CA LEU A 187 -4.36 3.43 -20.03
C LEU A 187 -3.38 3.75 -21.17
N ILE A 188 -3.35 5.01 -21.63
CA ILE A 188 -2.68 5.43 -22.87
C ILE A 188 -1.35 6.14 -22.58
N SER A 189 -1.32 7.04 -21.60
CA SER A 189 -0.08 7.72 -21.20
C SER A 189 0.67 6.83 -20.21
N GLY A 190 1.77 6.21 -20.64
CA GLY A 190 2.74 5.62 -19.71
C GLY A 190 3.21 6.65 -18.68
N LYS A 191 3.76 6.19 -17.55
CA LYS A 191 4.27 7.09 -16.51
C LYS A 191 5.31 8.05 -17.08
N GLU A 192 5.07 9.35 -16.93
CA GLU A 192 6.16 10.31 -17.02
C GLU A 192 7.05 10.14 -15.78
N PRO A 193 8.38 10.10 -15.94
CA PRO A 193 9.29 10.10 -14.80
C PRO A 193 8.99 11.31 -13.91
N ILE A 194 8.77 11.09 -12.62
CA ILE A 194 8.71 12.18 -11.66
C ILE A 194 10.14 12.69 -11.48
N GLU A 195 10.43 13.88 -12.00
CA GLU A 195 11.63 14.60 -11.62
C GLU A 195 11.46 15.00 -10.15
N ILE A 196 12.22 14.35 -9.25
CA ILE A 196 12.33 14.81 -7.87
C ILE A 196 13.15 16.10 -7.95
N PRO A 197 12.56 17.29 -7.67
CA PRO A 197 13.34 18.51 -7.67
C PRO A 197 14.41 18.35 -6.59
N ILE A 198 15.68 18.39 -7.01
CA ILE A 198 16.78 18.53 -6.07
C ILE A 198 16.62 19.94 -5.51
N ILE A 199 16.09 20.06 -4.29
CA ILE A 199 15.96 21.35 -3.62
C ILE A 199 17.38 21.79 -3.25
N GLU A 200 18.02 22.57 -4.12
CA GLU A 200 19.38 23.09 -3.92
C GLU A 200 19.48 24.07 -2.74
N GLU A 201 18.35 24.57 -2.21
CA GLU A 201 18.32 25.74 -1.33
C GLU A 201 18.46 25.49 0.18
N GLU A 202 18.47 24.25 0.68
CA GLU A 202 18.76 23.99 2.11
C GLU A 202 20.22 23.54 2.38
N VAL A 203 20.98 23.17 1.35
CA VAL A 203 22.38 22.76 1.51
C VAL A 203 23.31 23.94 1.87
N LYS A 204 22.89 25.19 1.61
CA LYS A 204 23.71 26.37 1.93
C LYS A 204 23.77 26.70 3.42
N LYS A 205 22.77 26.36 4.24
CA LYS A 205 22.78 26.65 5.69
C LYS A 205 23.50 25.58 6.53
N VAL A 206 23.57 24.34 6.06
CA VAL A 206 24.33 23.26 6.73
C VAL A 206 25.83 23.28 6.36
N LYS A 207 26.24 24.14 5.42
CA LYS A 207 27.64 24.37 5.05
C LYS A 207 28.41 25.29 6.01
N GLU A 208 27.83 25.68 7.15
CA GLU A 208 28.68 25.95 8.32
C GLU A 208 29.30 24.62 8.72
N LYS A 209 30.46 24.34 8.11
CA LYS A 209 31.31 23.20 8.35
C LYS A 209 31.53 23.06 9.86
N ILE A 210 30.80 22.14 10.48
CA ILE A 210 31.39 21.34 11.53
C ILE A 210 32.40 20.46 10.77
N GLU A 211 33.64 20.95 10.62
CA GLU A 211 34.78 20.07 10.36
C GLU A 211 35.01 19.29 11.66
N GLU A 212 34.13 18.32 11.92
CA GLU A 212 34.46 17.23 12.81
C GLU A 212 35.57 16.46 12.10
N ASP A 213 36.79 16.54 12.64
CA ASP A 213 37.88 15.65 12.28
C ASP A 213 37.39 14.22 12.49
N ILE A 214 36.89 13.58 11.43
CA ILE A 214 36.47 12.18 11.46
C ILE A 214 37.72 11.40 11.86
N PRO A 215 37.75 10.76 13.04
CA PRO A 215 38.93 10.06 13.51
C PRO A 215 39.29 8.99 12.48
N GLN A 216 40.42 9.18 11.79
CA GLN A 216 40.91 8.20 10.83
C GLN A 216 41.51 7.04 11.62
N LEU A 217 41.04 5.83 11.34
CA LEU A 217 41.61 4.62 11.93
C LEU A 217 43.10 4.55 11.56
N THR A 218 43.93 4.18 12.52
CA THR A 218 45.31 3.81 12.23
C THR A 218 45.34 2.63 11.25
N GLU A 219 46.40 2.49 10.46
CA GLU A 219 46.56 1.36 9.53
C GLU A 219 46.47 -0.01 10.24
N GLU A 220 46.86 -0.08 11.51
CA GLU A 220 46.72 -1.28 12.34
C GLU A 220 45.25 -1.60 12.67
N ASP A 221 44.48 -0.60 13.12
CA ASP A 221 43.07 -0.80 13.46
C ASP A 221 42.23 -1.06 12.22
N ARG A 222 42.61 -0.46 11.08
CA ARG A 222 42.00 -0.75 9.79
C ARG A 222 42.19 -2.21 9.39
N LYS A 223 43.38 -2.78 9.58
CA LYS A 223 43.65 -4.21 9.33
C LYS A 223 42.82 -5.11 10.25
N LYS A 224 42.76 -4.80 11.55
CA LYS A 224 41.93 -5.56 12.52
C LYS A 224 40.46 -5.53 12.13
N LEU A 225 39.95 -4.37 11.69
CA LEU A 225 38.56 -4.20 11.30
C LEU A 225 38.24 -4.97 10.02
N VAL A 226 39.13 -4.98 9.03
CA VAL A 226 38.98 -5.79 7.82
C VAL A 226 38.95 -7.28 8.16
N GLU A 227 39.88 -7.75 8.98
CA GLU A 227 39.93 -9.16 9.41
C GLU A 227 38.65 -9.56 10.19
N LEU A 228 38.18 -8.68 11.08
CA LEU A 228 36.93 -8.89 11.80
C LEU A 228 35.73 -8.94 10.87
N ASN A 229 35.68 -8.04 9.88
CA ASN A 229 34.60 -7.97 8.90
C ASN A 229 34.56 -9.24 8.05
N GLU A 230 35.71 -9.75 7.59
CA GLU A 230 35.77 -11.02 6.85
C GLU A 230 35.23 -12.20 7.67
N LYS A 231 35.60 -12.27 8.96
CA LYS A 231 35.07 -13.29 9.88
C LYS A 231 33.56 -13.19 10.03
N VAL A 232 33.02 -11.98 10.21
CA VAL A 232 31.56 -11.75 10.31
C VAL A 232 30.84 -12.08 9.00
N GLN A 233 31.40 -11.69 7.85
CA GLN A 233 30.83 -12.02 6.54
C GLN A 233 30.81 -13.54 6.29
N SER A 234 31.86 -14.27 6.68
CA SER A 234 31.89 -15.73 6.58
C SER A 234 30.82 -16.40 7.45
N PHE A 235 30.58 -15.86 8.66
CA PHE A 235 29.53 -16.31 9.56
C PHE A 235 28.13 -16.11 8.95
N LEU A 236 27.88 -14.93 8.38
CA LEU A 236 26.58 -14.57 7.79
C LEU A 236 26.27 -15.34 6.49
N LYS A 237 27.30 -15.78 5.74
CA LYS A 237 27.11 -16.61 4.54
C LYS A 237 26.53 -17.99 4.85
N SER A 238 26.76 -18.52 6.05
CA SER A 238 26.25 -19.83 6.46
C SER A 238 24.72 -19.88 6.49
N SER A 239 24.12 -20.79 5.72
CA SER A 239 22.68 -21.00 5.65
C SER A 239 22.07 -21.30 7.02
N LYS A 240 22.78 -22.09 7.84
CA LYS A 240 22.38 -22.46 9.21
C LYS A 240 22.22 -21.25 10.13
N ILE A 241 23.13 -20.28 10.02
CA ILE A 241 23.10 -19.05 10.82
C ILE A 241 21.95 -18.15 10.38
N ARG A 242 21.72 -18.02 9.07
CA ARG A 242 20.57 -17.27 8.52
C ARG A 242 19.22 -17.81 9.03
N TYR A 243 19.07 -19.14 9.10
CA TYR A 243 17.89 -19.76 9.70
C TYR A 243 17.76 -19.47 11.20
N TRP A 244 18.86 -19.49 11.96
CA TRP A 244 18.82 -19.14 13.38
C TRP A 244 18.47 -17.68 13.64
N ILE A 245 18.88 -16.75 12.75
CA ILE A 245 18.50 -15.34 12.81
C ILE A 245 16.99 -15.20 12.58
N LYS A 246 16.45 -15.88 11.56
CA LYS A 246 15.00 -15.90 11.27
C LYS A 246 14.19 -16.42 12.47
N ASP A 247 14.65 -17.50 13.11
CA ASP A 247 13.97 -18.14 14.24
C ASP A 247 14.27 -17.47 15.60
N GLN A 248 14.98 -16.33 15.61
CA GLN A 248 15.39 -15.60 16.83
C GLN A 248 16.14 -16.46 17.87
N LYS A 249 16.94 -17.44 17.43
CA LYS A 249 17.71 -18.36 18.28
C LYS A 249 19.01 -17.71 18.81
N THR A 250 18.87 -16.58 19.51
CA THR A 250 19.95 -15.70 19.98
C THR A 250 21.04 -16.43 20.78
N GLY A 251 20.67 -17.39 21.63
CA GLY A 251 21.64 -18.18 22.41
C GLY A 251 22.56 -19.05 21.56
N LYS A 252 22.06 -19.61 20.45
CA LYS A 252 22.87 -20.43 19.52
C LYS A 252 23.76 -19.56 18.64
N ILE A 253 23.24 -18.42 18.18
CA ILE A 253 23.99 -17.42 17.41
C ILE A 253 25.17 -16.90 18.24
N ARG A 254 24.92 -16.50 19.50
CA ARG A 254 25.96 -15.95 20.38
C ARG A 254 27.07 -16.95 20.68
N LYS A 255 26.74 -18.23 20.91
CA LYS A 255 27.74 -19.30 21.10
C LYS A 255 28.65 -19.46 19.88
N GLU A 256 28.07 -19.46 18.69
CA GLU A 256 28.84 -19.71 17.47
C GLU A 256 29.63 -18.47 17.00
N LEU A 257 29.07 -17.27 17.21
CA LEU A 257 29.77 -16.00 17.02
C LEU A 257 30.99 -15.90 17.95
N ASN A 258 30.83 -16.27 19.23
CA ASN A 258 31.94 -16.26 20.19
C ASN A 258 33.07 -17.23 19.82
N LYS A 259 32.77 -18.37 19.17
CA LYS A 259 33.82 -19.28 18.68
C LYS A 259 34.66 -18.63 17.58
N ILE A 260 34.02 -17.90 16.68
CA ILE A 260 34.70 -17.24 15.54
C ILE A 260 35.49 -16.01 16.01
N LEU A 261 34.96 -15.27 16.98
CA LEU A 261 35.61 -14.07 17.51
C LEU A 261 36.78 -14.39 18.46
N ASN A 262 36.74 -15.49 19.21
CA ASN A 262 37.76 -15.85 20.22
C ASN A 262 38.81 -16.87 19.73
N GLN A 263 38.88 -17.17 18.44
CA GLN A 263 39.83 -18.17 17.90
C GLN A 263 41.31 -17.74 17.93
N ASN A 264 41.62 -16.48 18.31
CA ASN A 264 42.99 -15.94 18.38
C ASN A 264 43.32 -15.29 19.74
N LYS A 265 42.86 -15.86 20.86
CA LYS A 265 43.42 -15.55 22.18
C LYS A 265 44.32 -16.69 22.67
#